data_AF-A0A7W8F3F0-F1
#
_entry.id   AF-A0A7W8F3F0-F1
#
_cell.length_a   1.000
_cell.length_b   1.000
_cell.length_c   1.000
_cell.angle_alpha   90.00
_cell.angle_beta   90.00
_cell.angle_gamma   90.00
#
_symmetry.space_group_name_H-M   'P 1'
#
loop_
_entity.id
_entity.type
_entity.pdbx_description
1 polymer ?
#
loop_
_entity_poly.entity_id
_entity_poly.type
_entity_poly.pdbx_seq_one_letter_code
_entity_poly.pdbx_strand_id
1 'polypeptide(L)' 'MPKPLLFAVYYLVVTPVGLVSRRLRDPLARRWDPRARTYWIPVAGHD' A
#
# COMPACT_ATOMS: atom_id res chain seq x y z
N MET A 1 -20.52 -9.93 -22.32
CA MET A 1 -20.07 -8.88 -21.38
C MET A 1 -18.95 -8.07 -22.03
N PRO A 2 -19.11 -6.76 -22.22
CA PRO A 2 -18.03 -5.93 -22.75
C PRO A 2 -16.87 -5.92 -21.75
N LYS A 3 -15.75 -6.54 -22.11
CA LYS A 3 -14.48 -6.53 -21.36
C LYS A 3 -14.05 -5.14 -20.85
N PRO A 4 -14.28 -4.00 -21.56
CA PRO A 4 -13.92 -2.68 -21.04
C PRO A 4 -14.66 -2.27 -19.76
N LEU A 5 -15.83 -2.85 -19.47
CA LEU A 5 -16.56 -2.54 -18.24
C LEU A 5 -15.79 -2.98 -17.00
N LEU A 6 -15.18 -4.17 -17.04
CA LEU A 6 -14.31 -4.67 -15.96
C LEU A 6 -13.08 -3.79 -15.79
N PHE A 7 -12.48 -3.33 -16.88
CA PHE A 7 -11.34 -2.41 -16.83
C PHE A 7 -11.72 -1.09 -16.16
N ALA A 8 -12.85 -0.48 -16.58
CA ALA A 8 -13.33 0.76 -16.01
C ALA A 8 -13.66 0.63 -14.52
N VAL A 9 -14.35 -0.43 -14.12
CA VAL A 9 -14.67 -0.70 -12.71
C VAL A 9 -13.40 -0.93 -11.89
N TYR A 10 -12.48 -1.74 -12.38
CA TYR A 10 -11.21 -1.98 -11.70
C TYR A 10 -10.44 -0.66 -11.52
N TYR A 11 -10.31 0.12 -12.59
CA TYR A 11 -9.52 1.35 -12.55
C TYR A 11 -10.17 2.43 -11.67
N LEU A 12 -11.50 2.56 -11.69
CA LEU A 12 -12.23 3.59 -10.95
C LEU A 12 -12.55 3.23 -9.50
N VAL A 13 -12.49 1.95 -9.13
CA VAL A 13 -12.78 1.51 -7.76
C VAL A 13 -11.51 1.06 -7.05
N VAL A 14 -10.76 0.12 -7.64
CA VAL A 14 -9.60 -0.49 -6.98
C VAL A 14 -8.45 0.50 -6.86
N THR A 15 -8.17 1.28 -7.92
CA THR A 15 -7.08 2.28 -7.91
C THR A 15 -7.28 3.37 -6.86
N PRO A 16 -8.43 4.07 -6.77
CA PRO A 16 -8.60 5.09 -5.73
C PRO A 16 -8.68 4.49 -4.34
N VAL A 17 -9.22 3.28 -4.15
CA VAL A 17 -9.16 2.58 -2.85
C VAL A 17 -7.71 2.34 -2.43
N GLY A 18 -6.84 1.89 -3.34
CA GLY A 18 -5.41 1.75 -3.07
C GLY A 18 -4.71 3.08 -2.80
N LEU A 19 -5.10 4.14 -3.52
CA LEU A 19 -4.52 5.49 -3.36
C LEU A 19 -4.94 6.15 -2.04
N VAL A 20 -6.22 6.02 -1.66
CA VAL A 20 -6.75 6.46 -0.37
C VAL A 20 -6.15 5.65 0.77
N SER A 21 -6.06 4.32 0.61
CA SER A 21 -5.37 3.44 1.57
C SER A 21 -3.96 3.94 1.81
N ARG A 22 -3.15 4.13 0.75
CA ARG A 22 -1.79 4.67 0.83
C ARG A 22 -1.73 6.05 1.51
N ARG A 23 -2.74 6.90 1.32
CA ARG A 23 -2.77 8.24 1.92
C ARG A 23 -3.09 8.21 3.42
N LEU A 24 -3.91 7.25 3.88
CA LEU A 24 -4.38 7.10 5.25
C LEU A 24 -3.44 6.26 6.12
N ARG A 25 -2.92 5.17 5.55
CA ARG A 25 -1.83 4.37 6.09
C ARG A 25 -0.90 4.21 4.91
N ASP A 26 0.30 4.78 4.97
CA ASP A 26 1.27 4.52 3.92
C ASP A 26 2.10 3.30 4.31
N PRO A 27 1.69 2.05 3.97
CA PRO A 27 2.52 0.87 4.23
C PRO A 27 3.80 0.90 3.38
N LEU A 28 3.85 1.73 2.32
CA LEU A 28 5.07 1.99 1.56
C LEU A 28 5.94 3.08 2.18
N ALA A 29 5.41 3.90 3.10
CA ALA A 29 6.20 4.70 4.04
C ALA A 29 6.81 3.85 5.15
N ARG A 30 7.03 2.56 4.88
CA ARG A 30 8.12 1.80 5.46
C ARG A 30 9.41 2.57 5.15
N ARG A 31 9.66 3.61 5.95
CA ARG A 31 10.90 4.38 5.95
C ARG A 31 11.98 3.34 6.07
N TRP A 32 12.96 3.42 5.18
CA TRP A 32 14.20 2.71 5.40
C TRP A 32 14.70 3.12 6.77
N ASP A 33 14.54 2.22 7.73
CA ASP A 33 15.14 2.37 9.04
C ASP A 33 16.56 1.83 8.89
N PRO A 34 17.60 2.69 8.88
CA PRO A 34 18.97 2.23 8.79
C PRO A 34 19.38 1.37 9.99
N ARG A 35 18.56 1.30 11.06
CA ARG A 35 18.75 0.41 12.20
C ARG A 35 18.03 -0.94 12.06
N ALA A 36 17.14 -1.10 11.08
CA ALA A 36 16.53 -2.39 10.79
C ALA A 36 17.58 -3.33 10.21
N ARG A 37 17.97 -4.34 11.01
CA ARG A 37 18.97 -5.34 10.60
C ARG A 37 18.48 -6.20 9.43
N THR A 38 17.17 -6.42 9.34
CA THR A 38 16.55 -7.22 8.29
C THR A 38 15.13 -6.72 7.99
N TYR A 39 14.66 -6.92 6.76
CA TYR A 39 13.37 -6.42 6.29
C TYR A 39 12.17 -6.97 7.08
N TRP A 40 12.26 -8.20 7.60
CA TRP A 40 11.12 -8.89 8.23
C TRP A 40 11.03 -8.72 9.75
N ILE A 41 12.06 -8.17 10.40
CA ILE A 41 12.11 -8.08 11.87
C ILE A 41 11.84 -6.63 12.29
N PRO A 42 10.73 -6.35 13.00
CA PRO A 42 10.49 -5.02 13.55
C PRO A 42 11.54 -4.70 14.63
N VAL A 43 11.99 -3.45 14.68
CA VAL A 43 12.90 -2.97 15.73
C VAL A 43 12.11 -2.92 17.04
N ALA A 44 12.55 -3.67 18.05
CA ALA A 44 11.95 -3.64 19.38
C ALA A 44 12.08 -2.22 19.96
N GLY A 45 10.95 -1.53 20.15
CA GLY A 45 10.89 -0.16 20.67
C GLY A 45 10.12 0.85 19.82
N HIS A 46 9.50 0.43 18.71
CA HIS A 46 8.52 1.24 17.99
C HIS A 46 7.10 0.75 18.32
N ASP A 47 6.58 1.20 19.46
CA ASP A 47 5.19 1.02 19.91
C ASP A 47 4.34 2.23 19.51
#